data_AF-A0AAJ3PZQ5-F1
#
_entry.id   AF-A0AAJ3PZQ5-F1
#
_cell.length_a   1.000
_cell.length_b   1.000
_cell.length_c   1.000
_cell.angle_alpha   90.00
_cell.angle_beta   90.00
_cell.angle_gamma   90.00
#
_symmetry.space_group_name_H-M   'P 1'
#
loop_
_entity.id
_entity.type
_entity.pdbx_description
1 polymer ?
#
loop_
_entity_poly.entity_id
_entity_poly.type
_entity_poly.pdbx_seq_one_letter_code
_entity_poly.pdbx_strand_id
1 'polypeptide(L)'
;MSRLQNKSVLITGGANGAGAASAKLFAEEGARVMIADRDAKAAGALVAALQARNLDVRFVHADISRPEEAEAAYRAAHEAFGRVDILFNHAGIIIVKPFLECTLEEWDELMDNNAKSAFLMTRLVLPEMLERGKGVLIFTSTTGVRAATHLEALYCASKSAMHQMARALAVEYRDQGIRANLICPSFVRTHHGEHEIEQLRSYGVFASENDVNAMQGRICEPEEVAEVALFLASDASSFVNGAEIFVDNTFTAV
;
A
#
# COMPACT_ATOMS: atom_id res chain seq x y z
N MET A 1 9.54 -20.11 11.68
CA MET A 1 8.88 -19.39 12.80
C MET A 1 7.98 -18.35 12.15
N SER A 2 6.73 -18.19 12.59
CA SER A 2 5.81 -17.21 12.02
C SER A 2 6.26 -15.79 12.41
N ARG A 3 6.42 -14.90 11.41
CA ARG A 3 6.94 -13.52 11.60
C ARG A 3 5.92 -12.55 12.18
N LEU A 4 4.62 -12.85 12.06
CA LEU A 4 3.52 -11.97 12.48
C LEU A 4 2.54 -12.66 13.46
N GLN A 5 3.00 -13.66 14.20
CA GLN A 5 2.15 -14.42 15.12
C GLN A 5 1.31 -13.49 16.03
N ASN A 6 -0.01 -13.64 15.96
CA ASN A 6 -1.01 -12.90 16.74
C ASN A 6 -1.04 -11.38 16.51
N LYS A 7 -0.33 -10.87 15.49
CA LYS A 7 -0.40 -9.46 15.10
C LYS A 7 -1.70 -9.19 14.36
N SER A 8 -2.34 -8.08 14.68
CA SER A 8 -3.47 -7.56 13.92
C SER A 8 -2.99 -6.63 12.81
N VAL A 9 -3.43 -6.86 11.58
CA VAL A 9 -3.06 -6.05 10.42
C VAL A 9 -4.30 -5.52 9.73
N LEU A 10 -4.31 -4.22 9.43
CA LEU A 10 -5.29 -3.59 8.55
C LEU A 10 -4.60 -3.23 7.23
N ILE A 11 -5.07 -3.80 6.12
CA ILE A 11 -4.57 -3.55 4.77
C ILE A 11 -5.65 -2.84 3.98
N THR A 12 -5.34 -1.65 3.48
CA THR A 12 -6.22 -0.91 2.57
C THR A 12 -5.89 -1.28 1.14
N GLY A 13 -6.88 -1.50 0.27
CA GLY A 13 -6.61 -1.95 -1.11
C GLY A 13 -6.10 -3.40 -1.17
N GLY A 14 -6.52 -4.26 -0.24
CA GLY A 14 -6.01 -5.62 -0.09
C GLY A 14 -6.74 -6.69 -0.92
N ALA A 15 -7.69 -6.32 -1.79
CA ALA A 15 -8.48 -7.30 -2.55
C ALA A 15 -7.72 -7.88 -3.77
N ASN A 16 -6.78 -7.12 -4.33
CA ASN A 16 -6.08 -7.46 -5.57
C ASN A 16 -4.58 -7.17 -5.49
N GLY A 17 -3.82 -7.65 -6.47
CA GLY A 17 -2.40 -7.31 -6.68
C GLY A 17 -1.50 -7.52 -5.46
N ALA A 18 -0.59 -6.57 -5.21
CA ALA A 18 0.36 -6.65 -4.10
C ALA A 18 -0.31 -6.58 -2.72
N GLY A 19 -1.46 -5.90 -2.60
CA GLY A 19 -2.28 -5.90 -1.39
C GLY A 19 -2.81 -7.30 -1.06
N ALA A 20 -3.35 -8.01 -2.05
CA ALA A 20 -3.81 -9.40 -1.89
C ALA A 20 -2.66 -10.37 -1.60
N ALA A 21 -1.53 -10.23 -2.30
CA ALA A 21 -0.34 -11.03 -2.05
C ALA A 21 0.17 -10.82 -0.61
N SER A 22 0.18 -9.57 -0.13
CA SER A 22 0.54 -9.23 1.25
C SER A 22 -0.46 -9.79 2.25
N ALA A 23 -1.77 -9.68 2.00
CA ALA A 23 -2.80 -10.21 2.89
C ALA A 23 -2.67 -11.74 3.07
N LYS A 24 -2.47 -12.45 1.96
CA LYS A 24 -2.22 -13.90 1.97
C LYS A 24 -0.95 -14.24 2.75
N LEU A 25 0.17 -13.61 2.41
CA LEU A 25 1.45 -13.89 3.04
C LEU A 25 1.45 -13.56 4.54
N PHE A 26 0.85 -12.44 4.94
CA PHE A 26 0.78 -12.04 6.35
C PHE A 26 -0.06 -13.02 7.16
N ALA A 27 -1.18 -13.47 6.61
CA ALA A 27 -2.04 -14.46 7.25
C ALA A 27 -1.34 -15.82 7.38
N GLU A 28 -0.63 -16.27 6.35
CA GLU A 28 0.23 -17.47 6.39
C GLU A 28 1.33 -17.36 7.45
N GLU A 29 1.78 -16.13 7.74
CA GLU A 29 2.75 -15.80 8.79
C GLU A 29 2.10 -15.52 10.16
N GLY A 30 0.84 -15.94 10.36
CA GLY A 30 0.16 -15.96 11.66
C GLY A 30 -0.51 -14.65 12.06
N ALA A 31 -0.63 -13.69 11.13
CA ALA A 31 -1.37 -12.46 11.35
C ALA A 31 -2.90 -12.68 11.31
N ARG A 32 -3.63 -11.83 12.02
CA ARG A 32 -5.07 -11.62 11.85
C ARG A 32 -5.23 -10.41 10.93
N VAL A 33 -5.83 -10.60 9.76
CA VAL A 33 -5.80 -9.60 8.68
C VAL A 33 -7.20 -9.07 8.39
N MET A 34 -7.38 -7.75 8.42
CA MET A 34 -8.55 -7.06 7.90
C MET A 34 -8.20 -6.42 6.56
N ILE A 35 -8.95 -6.77 5.52
CA ILE A 35 -8.88 -6.14 4.21
C ILE A 35 -9.98 -5.08 4.12
N ALA A 36 -9.61 -3.83 3.87
CA ALA A 36 -10.54 -2.75 3.53
C ALA A 36 -10.41 -2.44 2.04
N ASP A 37 -11.47 -2.69 1.26
CA ASP A 37 -11.44 -2.53 -0.19
C ASP A 37 -12.83 -2.21 -0.77
N ARG A 38 -12.87 -1.61 -1.97
CA ARG A 38 -14.10 -1.36 -2.73
C ARG A 38 -14.53 -2.58 -3.54
N ASP A 39 -13.59 -3.43 -3.94
CA ASP A 39 -13.91 -4.66 -4.69
C ASP A 39 -14.35 -5.79 -3.75
N ALA A 40 -15.64 -5.75 -3.36
CA ALA A 40 -16.22 -6.76 -2.48
C ALA A 40 -16.18 -8.18 -3.08
N LYS A 41 -16.19 -8.31 -4.40
CA LYS A 41 -16.19 -9.61 -5.06
C LYS A 41 -14.80 -10.25 -4.97
N ALA A 42 -13.76 -9.52 -5.35
CA ALA A 42 -12.38 -10.02 -5.24
C ALA A 42 -12.00 -10.27 -3.78
N ALA A 43 -12.32 -9.32 -2.89
CA ALA A 43 -12.01 -9.47 -1.47
C ALA A 43 -12.73 -10.66 -0.83
N GLY A 44 -14.02 -10.84 -1.12
CA GLY A 44 -14.80 -11.97 -0.61
C GLY A 44 -14.26 -13.32 -1.08
N ALA A 45 -13.86 -13.44 -2.35
CA ALA A 45 -13.25 -14.65 -2.89
C ALA A 45 -11.91 -14.97 -2.23
N LEU A 46 -11.05 -13.95 -2.04
CA LEU A 46 -9.76 -14.09 -1.36
C LEU A 46 -9.95 -14.53 0.09
N VAL A 47 -10.84 -13.85 0.84
CA VAL A 47 -11.15 -14.20 2.23
C VAL A 47 -11.63 -15.64 2.35
N ALA A 48 -12.58 -16.06 1.51
CA ALA A 48 -13.10 -17.43 1.53
C ALA A 48 -11.99 -18.46 1.30
N ALA A 49 -11.09 -18.21 0.33
CA ALA A 49 -9.96 -19.11 0.05
C ALA A 49 -8.96 -19.20 1.21
N LEU A 50 -8.69 -18.09 1.90
CA LEU A 50 -7.76 -18.06 3.04
C LEU A 50 -8.39 -18.67 4.31
N GLN A 51 -9.68 -18.41 4.56
CA GLN A 51 -10.41 -19.02 5.67
C GLN A 51 -10.55 -20.54 5.51
N ALA A 52 -10.70 -21.05 4.29
CA ALA A 52 -10.68 -22.49 4.01
C ALA A 52 -9.35 -23.17 4.42
N ARG A 53 -8.29 -22.38 4.60
CA ARG A 53 -6.98 -22.82 5.12
C ARG A 53 -6.80 -22.53 6.61
N ASN A 54 -7.88 -22.19 7.32
CA ASN A 54 -7.91 -21.80 8.74
C ASN A 54 -7.09 -20.53 9.07
N LEU A 55 -6.99 -19.60 8.12
CA LEU A 55 -6.34 -18.31 8.34
C LEU A 55 -7.39 -17.27 8.78
N ASP A 56 -7.06 -16.43 9.78
CA ASP A 56 -7.96 -15.38 10.30
C ASP A 56 -7.86 -14.12 9.43
N VAL A 57 -8.55 -14.17 8.28
CA VAL A 57 -8.66 -13.05 7.35
C VAL A 57 -10.12 -12.64 7.25
N ARG A 58 -10.37 -11.34 7.27
CA ARG A 58 -11.70 -10.73 7.19
C ARG A 58 -11.67 -9.58 6.18
N PHE A 59 -12.85 -9.19 5.73
CA PHE A 59 -13.02 -8.10 4.78
C PHE A 59 -14.11 -7.13 5.26
N VAL A 60 -13.90 -5.86 4.98
CA VAL A 60 -14.89 -4.78 5.08
C VAL A 60 -14.92 -4.01 3.76
N HIS A 61 -16.12 -3.85 3.20
CA HIS A 61 -16.32 -3.01 2.03
C HIS A 61 -16.24 -1.54 2.44
N ALA A 62 -15.28 -0.80 1.92
CA ALA A 62 -15.10 0.62 2.24
C ALA A 62 -14.35 1.37 1.14
N ASP A 63 -14.85 2.56 0.78
CA ASP A 63 -14.07 3.59 0.11
C ASP A 63 -13.38 4.46 1.18
N ILE A 64 -12.13 4.10 1.50
CA ILE A 64 -11.37 4.78 2.56
C ILE A 64 -10.92 6.21 2.20
N SER A 65 -11.24 6.71 1.00
CA SER A 65 -11.12 8.15 0.70
C SER A 65 -12.22 8.96 1.39
N ARG A 66 -13.28 8.31 1.87
CA ARG A 66 -14.41 8.93 2.58
C ARG A 66 -14.23 8.77 4.09
N PRO A 67 -14.30 9.86 4.88
CA PRO A 67 -14.04 9.80 6.32
C PRO A 67 -14.89 8.78 7.09
N GLU A 68 -16.20 8.72 6.83
CA GLU A 68 -17.11 7.81 7.54
C GLU A 68 -16.83 6.34 7.20
N GLU A 69 -16.50 6.03 5.94
CA GLU A 69 -16.16 4.67 5.51
C GLU A 69 -14.77 4.24 6.01
N ALA A 70 -13.81 5.17 6.09
CA ALA A 70 -12.51 4.94 6.72
C ALA A 70 -12.66 4.63 8.23
N GLU A 71 -13.50 5.39 8.94
CA GLU A 71 -13.81 5.13 10.35
C GLU A 71 -14.47 3.77 10.54
N ALA A 72 -15.44 3.43 9.69
CA ALA A 72 -16.09 2.12 9.71
C ALA A 72 -15.09 0.97 9.47
N ALA A 73 -14.16 1.13 8.54
CA ALA A 73 -13.12 0.14 8.26
C ALA A 73 -12.16 -0.06 9.46
N TYR A 74 -11.72 1.04 10.08
CA TYR A 74 -10.93 0.98 11.32
C TYR A 74 -11.70 0.28 12.44
N ARG A 75 -12.96 0.67 12.68
CA ARG A 75 -13.80 0.08 13.71
C ARG A 75 -14.00 -1.41 13.49
N ALA A 76 -14.26 -1.85 12.27
CA ALA A 76 -14.38 -3.26 11.95
C ALA A 76 -13.11 -4.05 12.31
N ALA A 77 -11.93 -3.51 12.01
CA ALA A 77 -10.64 -4.14 12.38
C ALA A 77 -10.45 -4.20 13.90
N HIS A 78 -10.73 -3.08 14.59
CA HIS A 78 -10.60 -2.97 16.03
C HIS A 78 -11.59 -3.88 16.77
N GLU A 79 -12.86 -3.91 16.37
CA GLU A 79 -13.88 -4.79 16.96
C GLU A 79 -13.56 -6.28 16.71
N ALA A 80 -13.00 -6.62 15.54
CA ALA A 80 -12.63 -7.99 15.22
C ALA A 80 -11.41 -8.50 16.01
N PHE A 81 -10.41 -7.65 16.23
CA PHE A 81 -9.09 -8.07 16.70
C PHE A 81 -8.63 -7.45 18.03
N GLY A 82 -9.37 -6.46 18.54
CA GLY A 82 -9.14 -5.68 19.76
C GLY A 82 -8.10 -4.56 19.63
N ARG A 83 -7.36 -4.50 18.52
CA ARG A 83 -6.34 -3.50 18.20
C ARG A 83 -5.89 -3.61 16.74
N VAL A 84 -5.16 -2.62 16.23
CA VAL A 84 -4.39 -2.71 14.98
C VAL A 84 -2.90 -2.56 15.29
N ASP A 85 -2.12 -3.63 15.10
CA ASP A 85 -0.66 -3.62 15.34
C ASP A 85 0.12 -3.05 14.14
N ILE A 86 -0.41 -3.28 12.93
CA ILE A 86 0.18 -2.86 11.66
C ILE A 86 -0.91 -2.26 10.77
N LEU A 87 -0.69 -1.06 10.25
CA LEU A 87 -1.48 -0.47 9.17
C LEU A 87 -0.66 -0.47 7.89
N PHE A 88 -1.17 -1.11 6.84
CA PHE A 88 -0.60 -1.04 5.50
C PHE A 88 -1.49 -0.17 4.60
N ASN A 89 -1.08 1.09 4.44
CA ASN A 89 -1.65 2.03 3.49
C ASN A 89 -1.21 1.66 2.07
N HIS A 90 -1.94 0.73 1.45
CA HIS A 90 -1.65 0.22 0.11
C HIS A 90 -2.62 0.72 -0.96
N ALA A 91 -3.86 1.05 -0.59
CA ALA A 91 -4.86 1.56 -1.53
C ALA A 91 -4.34 2.76 -2.32
N GLY A 92 -4.67 2.78 -3.60
CA GLY A 92 -4.40 3.90 -4.48
C GLY A 92 -4.86 3.64 -5.91
N ILE A 93 -4.89 4.70 -6.68
CA ILE A 93 -5.23 4.69 -8.11
C ILE A 93 -4.14 5.40 -8.89
N ILE A 94 -4.19 5.23 -10.21
CA ILE A 94 -3.33 5.91 -11.17
C ILE A 94 -4.19 6.54 -12.25
N ILE A 95 -3.77 7.71 -12.72
CA ILE A 95 -4.29 8.36 -13.92
C ILE A 95 -3.06 8.73 -14.75
N VAL A 96 -2.97 8.15 -15.94
CA VAL A 96 -1.90 8.42 -16.91
C VAL A 96 -2.47 9.35 -17.96
N LYS A 97 -2.03 10.62 -17.95
CA LYS A 97 -2.61 11.66 -18.81
C LYS A 97 -1.65 12.85 -18.99
N PRO A 98 -1.64 13.51 -20.16
CA PRO A 98 -0.90 14.76 -20.33
C PRO A 98 -1.33 15.81 -19.30
N PHE A 99 -0.36 16.49 -18.68
CA PHE A 99 -0.63 17.44 -17.57
C PHE A 99 -1.69 18.50 -17.90
N LEU A 100 -1.66 19.07 -19.11
CA LEU A 100 -2.60 20.10 -19.55
C LEU A 100 -4.00 19.56 -19.90
N GLU A 101 -4.17 18.25 -19.95
CA GLU A 101 -5.46 17.58 -20.19
C GLU A 101 -6.09 17.06 -18.89
N CYS A 102 -5.34 17.11 -17.78
CA CYS A 102 -5.86 16.74 -16.47
C CYS A 102 -6.88 17.76 -15.96
N THR A 103 -7.96 17.28 -15.36
CA THR A 103 -8.98 18.14 -14.73
C THR A 103 -8.72 18.30 -13.23
N LEU A 104 -9.42 19.26 -12.61
CA LEU A 104 -9.37 19.42 -11.15
C LEU A 104 -10.01 18.23 -10.44
N GLU A 105 -11.03 17.62 -11.03
CA GLU A 105 -11.69 16.43 -10.50
C GLU A 105 -10.72 15.23 -10.47
N GLU A 106 -9.90 15.05 -11.52
CA GLU A 106 -8.87 14.00 -11.56
C GLU A 106 -7.74 14.28 -10.55
N TRP A 107 -7.40 15.56 -10.33
CA TRP A 107 -6.49 15.96 -9.25
C TRP A 107 -7.05 15.59 -7.88
N ASP A 108 -8.29 15.98 -7.59
CA ASP A 108 -8.96 15.70 -6.33
C ASP A 108 -9.12 14.19 -6.13
N GLU A 109 -9.46 13.44 -7.18
CA GLU A 109 -9.57 11.99 -7.13
C GLU A 109 -8.24 11.31 -6.75
N LEU A 110 -7.13 11.69 -7.39
CA LEU A 110 -5.80 11.16 -7.06
C LEU A 110 -5.39 11.53 -5.63
N MET A 111 -5.59 12.79 -5.24
CA MET A 111 -5.25 13.25 -3.89
C MET A 111 -6.10 12.55 -2.82
N ASP A 112 -7.39 12.37 -3.07
CA ASP A 112 -8.32 11.71 -2.15
C ASP A 112 -8.00 10.24 -1.98
N ASN A 113 -7.75 9.53 -3.09
CA ASN A 113 -7.51 8.09 -3.07
C ASN A 113 -6.11 7.71 -2.62
N ASN A 114 -5.09 8.53 -2.91
CA ASN A 114 -3.69 8.18 -2.60
C ASN A 114 -3.20 8.84 -1.30
N ALA A 115 -3.45 10.14 -1.10
CA ALA A 115 -2.88 10.89 0.02
C ALA A 115 -3.87 11.02 1.20
N LYS A 116 -5.09 11.51 0.93
CA LYS A 116 -6.10 11.73 1.98
C LYS A 116 -6.49 10.41 2.65
N SER A 117 -6.71 9.36 1.88
CA SER A 117 -7.06 8.03 2.40
C SER A 117 -6.01 7.51 3.40
N ALA A 118 -4.71 7.61 3.06
CA ALA A 118 -3.61 7.21 3.93
C ALA A 118 -3.54 8.08 5.20
N PHE A 119 -3.80 9.39 5.07
CA PHE A 119 -3.92 10.29 6.21
C PHE A 119 -5.07 9.87 7.14
N LEU A 120 -6.27 9.64 6.60
CA LEU A 120 -7.46 9.26 7.37
C LEU A 120 -7.22 7.96 8.15
N MET A 121 -6.74 6.91 7.47
CA MET A 121 -6.49 5.62 8.11
C MET A 121 -5.39 5.71 9.18
N THR A 122 -4.32 6.48 8.91
CA THR A 122 -3.26 6.71 9.90
C THR A 122 -3.77 7.49 11.11
N ARG A 123 -4.59 8.54 10.90
CA ARG A 123 -5.21 9.34 11.96
C ARG A 123 -6.06 8.47 12.89
N LEU A 124 -6.76 7.47 12.36
CA LEU A 124 -7.64 6.57 13.11
C LEU A 124 -6.86 5.53 13.93
N VAL A 125 -5.81 4.94 13.35
CA VAL A 125 -5.04 3.85 13.98
C VAL A 125 -3.95 4.35 14.93
N LEU A 126 -3.31 5.48 14.62
CA LEU A 126 -2.14 5.97 15.36
C LEU A 126 -2.38 6.20 16.87
N PRO A 127 -3.52 6.76 17.33
CA PRO A 127 -3.74 7.00 18.77
C PRO A 127 -3.60 5.73 19.63
N GLU A 128 -4.20 4.61 19.19
CA GLU A 128 -4.12 3.36 19.95
C GLU A 128 -2.71 2.73 19.89
N MET A 129 -1.97 2.95 18.80
CA MET A 129 -0.57 2.52 18.71
C MET A 129 0.32 3.29 19.69
N LEU A 130 0.09 4.60 19.83
CA LEU A 130 0.82 5.47 20.75
C LEU A 130 0.52 5.13 22.21
N GLU A 131 -0.74 4.87 22.55
CA GLU A 131 -1.13 4.43 23.90
C GLU A 131 -0.37 3.15 24.32
N ARG A 132 -0.17 2.23 23.37
CA ARG A 132 0.59 0.99 23.60
C ARG A 132 2.10 1.15 23.48
N GLY A 133 2.60 2.28 22.96
CA GLY A 133 4.01 2.49 22.64
C GLY A 133 4.56 1.51 21.59
N LYS A 134 3.71 0.97 20.71
CA LYS A 134 4.12 0.04 19.65
C LYS A 134 3.15 0.11 18.47
N GLY A 135 3.69 0.35 17.27
CA GLY A 135 2.92 0.33 16.03
C GLY A 135 3.80 0.33 14.78
N VAL A 136 3.26 -0.18 13.68
CA VAL A 136 3.93 -0.17 12.37
C VAL A 136 2.99 0.41 11.32
N LEU A 137 3.48 1.42 10.61
CA LEU A 137 2.83 2.02 9.46
C LEU A 137 3.67 1.70 8.22
N ILE A 138 3.03 1.16 7.19
CA ILE A 138 3.66 0.88 5.90
C ILE A 138 2.88 1.65 4.84
N PHE A 139 3.60 2.34 3.95
CA PHE A 139 3.00 3.12 2.87
C PHE A 139 3.50 2.61 1.52
N THR A 140 2.59 2.39 0.58
CA THR A 140 2.95 2.06 -0.81
C THR A 140 3.10 3.33 -1.63
N SER A 141 4.34 3.81 -1.73
CA SER A 141 4.73 4.94 -2.57
C SER A 141 4.95 4.48 -4.02
N THR A 142 5.90 5.08 -4.73
CA THR A 142 6.24 4.82 -6.14
C THR A 142 7.70 5.14 -6.38
N THR A 143 8.32 4.52 -7.39
CA THR A 143 9.62 4.98 -7.93
C THR A 143 9.59 6.42 -8.43
N GLY A 144 8.41 6.95 -8.79
CA GLY A 144 8.19 8.32 -9.27
C GLY A 144 8.72 9.43 -8.35
N VAL A 145 8.92 9.14 -7.06
CA VAL A 145 9.52 10.08 -6.10
C VAL A 145 11.01 10.33 -6.34
N ARG A 146 11.66 9.45 -7.12
CA ARG A 146 13.08 9.52 -7.47
C ARG A 146 13.32 9.57 -8.97
N ALA A 147 12.58 8.76 -9.73
CA ALA A 147 12.62 8.74 -11.20
C ALA A 147 11.18 8.90 -11.72
N ALA A 148 10.81 10.13 -12.07
CA ALA A 148 9.47 10.46 -12.53
C ALA A 148 9.14 9.81 -13.89
N THR A 149 7.91 9.32 -14.02
CA THR A 149 7.39 8.74 -15.27
C THR A 149 6.63 9.78 -16.09
N HIS A 150 6.70 9.68 -17.42
CA HIS A 150 5.96 10.54 -18.32
C HIS A 150 4.43 10.39 -18.09
N LEU A 151 3.66 11.47 -18.24
CA LEU A 151 2.18 11.49 -18.11
C LEU A 151 1.62 11.17 -16.72
N GLU A 152 2.46 11.12 -15.69
CA GLU A 152 2.05 10.75 -14.33
C GLU A 152 2.24 11.89 -13.32
N ALA A 153 2.31 13.15 -13.77
CA ALA A 153 2.65 14.28 -12.92
C ALA A 153 1.74 14.39 -11.67
N LEU A 154 0.43 14.20 -11.84
CA LEU A 154 -0.55 14.29 -10.75
C LEU A 154 -0.46 13.06 -9.83
N TYR A 155 -0.28 11.87 -10.41
CA TYR A 155 -0.05 10.65 -9.65
C TYR A 155 1.21 10.77 -8.78
N CYS A 156 2.33 11.20 -9.37
CA CYS A 156 3.58 11.47 -8.68
C CYS A 156 3.39 12.48 -7.54
N ALA A 157 2.64 13.57 -7.77
CA ALA A 157 2.35 14.56 -6.73
C ALA A 157 1.57 13.94 -5.55
N SER A 158 0.52 13.18 -5.83
CA SER A 158 -0.30 12.52 -4.80
C SER A 158 0.48 11.49 -3.98
N LYS A 159 1.29 10.64 -4.64
CA LYS A 159 2.15 9.65 -3.96
C LYS A 159 3.29 10.32 -3.20
N SER A 160 3.82 11.44 -3.69
CA SER A 160 4.86 12.22 -3.00
C SER A 160 4.35 12.90 -1.73
N ALA A 161 3.10 13.37 -1.73
CA ALA A 161 2.47 13.92 -0.52
C ALA A 161 2.38 12.85 0.58
N MET A 162 1.88 11.66 0.25
CA MET A 162 1.88 10.51 1.17
C MET A 162 3.30 10.09 1.57
N HIS A 163 4.24 10.10 0.61
CA HIS A 163 5.62 9.72 0.84
C HIS A 163 6.27 10.58 1.93
N GLN A 164 6.16 11.91 1.77
CA GLN A 164 6.72 12.86 2.71
C GLN A 164 6.01 12.80 4.08
N MET A 165 4.69 12.56 4.08
CA MET A 165 3.94 12.34 5.32
C MET A 165 4.49 11.16 6.11
N ALA A 166 4.73 10.01 5.47
CA ALA A 166 5.28 8.83 6.15
C ALA A 166 6.67 9.12 6.78
N ARG A 167 7.54 9.84 6.08
CA ARG A 167 8.85 10.26 6.61
C ARG A 167 8.73 11.19 7.80
N ALA A 168 7.80 12.15 7.75
CA ALA A 168 7.53 13.06 8.85
C ALA A 168 7.03 12.30 10.09
N LEU A 169 6.07 11.38 9.91
CA LEU A 169 5.55 10.53 10.98
C LEU A 169 6.64 9.66 11.62
N ALA A 170 7.54 9.10 10.81
CA ALA A 170 8.68 8.33 11.30
C ALA A 170 9.55 9.16 12.25
N VAL A 171 9.86 10.41 11.88
CA VAL A 171 10.67 11.32 12.69
C VAL A 171 9.93 11.77 13.95
N GLU A 172 8.65 12.11 13.82
CA GLU A 172 7.81 12.64 14.91
C GLU A 172 7.55 11.61 16.02
N TYR A 173 7.35 10.34 15.65
CA TYR A 173 6.93 9.29 16.59
C TYR A 173 8.00 8.22 16.88
N ARG A 174 9.26 8.41 16.44
CA ARG A 174 10.36 7.44 16.63
C ARG A 174 10.57 7.02 18.08
N ASP A 175 10.47 7.97 19.01
CA ASP A 175 10.74 7.76 20.45
C ASP A 175 9.49 7.24 21.18
N GLN A 176 8.38 7.05 20.46
CA GLN A 176 7.08 6.57 20.96
C GLN A 176 6.76 5.15 20.44
N GLY A 177 7.76 4.44 19.91
CA GLY A 177 7.63 3.04 19.47
C GLY A 177 6.88 2.85 18.16
N ILE A 178 6.72 3.92 17.36
CA ILE A 178 6.09 3.86 16.04
C ILE A 178 7.15 3.78 14.96
N ARG A 179 7.00 2.82 14.06
CA ARG A 179 7.79 2.74 12.82
C ARG A 179 6.91 3.10 11.63
N ALA A 180 7.35 4.02 10.78
CA ALA A 180 6.69 4.35 9.53
C ALA A 180 7.70 4.19 8.38
N ASN A 181 7.43 3.27 7.45
CA ASN A 181 8.33 2.96 6.35
C ASN A 181 7.59 2.93 5.01
N LEU A 182 8.35 3.05 3.94
CA LEU A 182 7.84 3.12 2.58
C LEU A 182 8.34 1.95 1.74
N ILE A 183 7.43 1.44 0.91
CA ILE A 183 7.75 0.57 -0.20
C ILE A 183 7.53 1.39 -1.46
N CYS A 184 8.50 1.41 -2.35
CA CYS A 184 8.47 2.13 -3.62
C CYS A 184 8.59 1.13 -4.77
N PRO A 185 7.50 0.43 -5.15
CA PRO A 185 7.51 -0.45 -6.31
C PRO A 185 7.67 0.35 -7.59
N SER A 186 8.28 -0.28 -8.59
CA SER A 186 8.18 0.12 -10.00
C SER A 186 7.02 -0.65 -10.67
N PHE A 187 7.18 -1.10 -11.92
CA PHE A 187 6.16 -1.88 -12.61
C PHE A 187 5.99 -3.28 -12.00
N VAL A 188 4.77 -3.57 -11.52
CA VAL A 188 4.38 -4.84 -10.89
C VAL A 188 3.25 -5.48 -11.70
N ARG A 189 3.32 -6.80 -11.92
CA ARG A 189 2.34 -7.61 -12.66
C ARG A 189 1.02 -7.70 -11.90
N THR A 190 0.23 -6.65 -12.02
CA THR A 190 -1.09 -6.45 -11.39
C THR A 190 -2.00 -5.78 -12.39
N HIS A 191 -3.32 -5.85 -12.20
CA HIS A 191 -4.25 -5.06 -13.01
C HIS A 191 -3.90 -3.56 -13.01
N HIS A 192 -3.42 -3.02 -11.89
CA HIS A 192 -2.94 -1.63 -11.81
C HIS A 192 -1.75 -1.36 -12.74
N GLY A 193 -0.70 -2.17 -12.65
CA GLY A 193 0.50 -2.00 -13.49
C GLY A 193 0.29 -2.34 -14.96
N GLU A 194 -0.59 -3.31 -15.27
CA GLU A 194 -0.99 -3.61 -16.65
C GLU A 194 -1.78 -2.46 -17.27
N HIS A 195 -2.69 -1.85 -16.49
CA HIS A 195 -3.43 -0.66 -16.92
C HIS A 195 -2.50 0.55 -17.13
N GLU A 196 -1.55 0.79 -16.23
CA GLU A 196 -0.52 1.82 -16.37
C GLU A 196 0.26 1.65 -17.70
N ILE A 197 0.77 0.44 -17.95
CA ILE A 197 1.48 0.09 -19.20
C ILE A 197 0.60 0.35 -20.43
N GLU A 198 -0.67 -0.08 -20.39
CA GLU A 198 -1.60 0.11 -21.50
C GLU A 198 -1.83 1.61 -21.81
N GLN A 199 -2.08 2.41 -20.77
CA GLN A 199 -2.31 3.85 -20.93
C GLN A 199 -1.06 4.57 -21.43
N LEU A 200 0.10 4.31 -20.85
CA LEU A 200 1.37 4.89 -21.32
C LEU A 200 1.60 4.60 -22.81
N ARG A 201 1.34 3.36 -23.24
CA ARG A 201 1.46 2.96 -24.65
C ARG A 201 0.45 3.65 -25.56
N SER A 202 -0.78 3.90 -25.10
CA SER A 202 -1.80 4.62 -25.87
C SER A 202 -1.40 6.05 -26.22
N TYR A 203 -0.55 6.67 -25.40
CA TYR A 203 0.06 7.98 -25.65
C TYR A 203 1.45 7.91 -26.31
N GLY A 204 1.88 6.73 -26.78
CA GLY A 204 3.13 6.54 -27.50
C GLY A 204 4.38 6.47 -26.62
N VAL A 205 4.24 6.27 -25.30
CA VAL A 205 5.38 6.02 -24.41
C VAL A 205 5.88 4.58 -24.59
N PHE A 206 7.21 4.42 -24.61
CA PHE A 206 7.88 3.11 -24.62
C PHE A 206 7.74 2.44 -23.25
N ALA A 207 6.60 1.82 -23.01
CA ALA A 207 6.26 1.11 -21.78
C ALA A 207 5.78 -0.32 -22.05
N SER A 208 6.10 -0.90 -23.21
CA SER A 208 5.83 -2.33 -23.44
C SER A 208 6.56 -3.19 -22.43
N GLU A 209 6.16 -4.46 -22.29
CA GLU A 209 6.87 -5.40 -21.41
C GLU A 209 8.36 -5.49 -21.77
N ASN A 210 8.73 -5.40 -23.05
CA ASN A 210 10.14 -5.35 -23.47
C ASN A 210 10.84 -4.07 -22.99
N ASP A 211 10.17 -2.92 -23.03
CA ASP A 211 10.73 -1.65 -22.56
C ASP A 211 10.91 -1.68 -21.04
N VAL A 212 9.91 -2.16 -20.30
CA VAL A 212 9.99 -2.36 -18.85
C VAL A 212 11.11 -3.34 -18.50
N ASN A 213 11.23 -4.47 -19.22
CA ASN A 213 12.31 -5.43 -19.02
C ASN A 213 13.68 -4.82 -19.33
N ALA A 214 13.78 -3.89 -20.29
CA ALA A 214 15.03 -3.19 -20.56
C ALA A 214 15.42 -2.22 -19.43
N MET A 215 14.44 -1.66 -18.70
CA MET A 215 14.66 -0.71 -17.61
C MET A 215 14.88 -1.38 -16.24
N GLN A 216 14.09 -2.41 -15.90
CA GLN A 216 14.12 -3.10 -14.59
C GLN A 216 14.39 -4.62 -14.70
N GLY A 217 14.89 -5.11 -15.84
CA GLY A 217 15.23 -6.53 -16.07
C GLY A 217 14.05 -7.47 -16.29
N ARG A 218 12.97 -7.32 -15.51
CA ARG A 218 11.68 -7.98 -15.71
C ARG A 218 10.56 -7.24 -14.96
N ILE A 219 9.30 -7.46 -15.34
CA ILE A 219 8.16 -7.05 -14.50
C ILE A 219 8.25 -7.75 -13.13
N CYS A 220 8.05 -6.98 -12.05
CA CYS A 220 8.05 -7.45 -10.67
C CYS A 220 6.78 -8.26 -10.39
N GLU A 221 6.87 -9.35 -9.62
CA GLU A 221 5.70 -10.10 -9.19
C GLU A 221 5.14 -9.54 -7.87
N PRO A 222 3.80 -9.53 -7.66
CA PRO A 222 3.18 -8.98 -6.45
C PRO A 222 3.73 -9.56 -5.14
N GLU A 223 4.09 -10.83 -5.14
CA GLU A 223 4.68 -11.54 -4.00
C GLU A 223 6.02 -10.96 -3.57
N GLU A 224 6.78 -10.38 -4.49
CA GLU A 224 8.08 -9.78 -4.16
C GLU A 224 7.92 -8.47 -3.39
N VAL A 225 6.87 -7.71 -3.73
CA VAL A 225 6.45 -6.54 -2.94
C VAL A 225 5.95 -6.98 -1.56
N ALA A 226 5.20 -8.08 -1.50
CA ALA A 226 4.66 -8.63 -0.26
C ALA A 226 5.75 -9.07 0.73
N GLU A 227 6.85 -9.68 0.25
CA GLU A 227 7.98 -10.05 1.12
C GLU A 227 8.66 -8.83 1.76
N VAL A 228 8.80 -7.73 1.02
CA VAL A 228 9.33 -6.47 1.57
C VAL A 228 8.35 -5.88 2.59
N ALA A 229 7.04 -5.92 2.29
CA ALA A 229 6.01 -5.49 3.24
C ALA A 229 6.04 -6.33 4.53
N LEU A 230 6.25 -7.64 4.42
CA LEU A 230 6.34 -8.52 5.57
C LEU A 230 7.58 -8.24 6.42
N PHE A 231 8.74 -8.02 5.79
CA PHE A 231 9.95 -7.58 6.49
C PHE A 231 9.67 -6.31 7.30
N LEU A 232 9.10 -5.28 6.66
CA LEU A 232 8.76 -4.01 7.30
C LEU A 232 7.71 -4.14 8.40
N ALA A 233 6.74 -5.05 8.25
CA ALA A 233 5.69 -5.33 9.24
C ALA A 233 6.23 -6.04 10.49
N SER A 234 7.24 -6.89 10.33
CA SER A 234 7.74 -7.76 11.40
C SER A 234 8.78 -7.10 12.32
N ASP A 235 9.09 -7.76 13.44
CA ASP A 235 10.16 -7.32 14.34
C ASP A 235 11.57 -7.48 13.72
N ALA A 236 11.71 -8.13 12.56
CA ALA A 236 12.98 -8.22 11.81
C ALA A 236 13.47 -6.85 11.30
N SER A 237 12.58 -5.88 11.19
CA SER A 237 12.88 -4.50 10.81
C SER A 237 12.78 -3.53 12.01
N SER A 238 12.99 -4.02 13.23
CA SER A 238 12.82 -3.27 14.49
C SER A 238 13.65 -1.98 14.59
N PHE A 239 14.76 -1.87 13.85
CA PHE A 239 15.60 -0.67 13.77
C PHE A 239 15.52 0.05 12.41
N VAL A 240 14.57 -0.34 11.55
CA VAL A 240 14.30 0.32 10.26
C VAL A 240 13.09 1.24 10.46
N ASN A 241 13.31 2.54 10.35
CA ASN A 241 12.28 3.56 10.50
C ASN A 241 12.55 4.75 9.57
N GLY A 242 11.52 5.24 8.87
CA GLY A 242 11.65 6.29 7.85
C GLY A 242 12.36 5.82 6.58
N ALA A 243 12.52 4.50 6.38
CA ALA A 243 13.23 3.96 5.24
C ALA A 243 12.35 3.95 3.98
N GLU A 244 12.99 4.24 2.85
CA GLU A 244 12.43 4.16 1.50
C GLU A 244 13.00 2.91 0.83
N ILE A 245 12.23 1.82 0.75
CA ILE A 245 12.68 0.59 0.12
C ILE A 245 12.15 0.53 -1.31
N PHE A 246 13.04 0.75 -2.27
CA PHE A 246 12.74 0.62 -3.69
C PHE A 246 12.70 -0.86 -4.10
N VAL A 247 11.58 -1.27 -4.67
CA VAL A 247 11.34 -2.63 -5.20
C VAL A 247 11.24 -2.50 -6.72
N ASP A 248 12.39 -2.24 -7.33
CA ASP A 248 12.45 -1.70 -8.69
C ASP A 248 13.55 -2.31 -9.57
N ASN A 249 14.25 -3.33 -9.05
CA ASN A 249 15.40 -3.97 -9.68
C ASN A 249 16.33 -2.98 -10.41
N THR A 250 16.77 -1.95 -9.68
CA THR A 250 17.71 -0.90 -10.13
C THR A 250 17.16 0.19 -11.04
N PHE A 251 15.85 0.22 -11.30
CA PHE A 251 15.21 1.26 -12.11
C PHE A 251 15.59 2.69 -11.67
N THR A 252 15.65 2.95 -10.37
CA THR A 252 15.98 4.29 -9.82
C THR A 252 17.47 4.51 -9.50
N ALA A 253 18.33 3.52 -9.77
CA ALA A 253 19.75 3.57 -9.44
C ALA A 253 20.63 4.12 -10.58
N VAL A 254 20.05 4.42 -11.74
CA VAL A 254 20.73 4.84 -12.98
C VAL A 254 20.69 6.34 -13.22
#